data_AF-Q28KX4-F1
#
_entry.id   AF-Q28KX4-F1
#
_cell.length_a   1.000
_cell.length_b   1.000
_cell.length_c   1.000
_cell.angle_alpha   90.00
_cell.angle_beta   90.00
_cell.angle_gamma   90.00
#
_symmetry.space_group_name_H-M   'P 1'
#
loop_
_entity.id
_entity.type
_entity.pdbx_description
1 polymer ?
#
loop_
_entity_poly.entity_id
_entity_poly.type
_entity_poly.pdbx_seq_one_letter_code
_entity_poly.pdbx_strand_id
1 'polypeptide(L)'
;MDQIRFADFVLDRRRRVLLRGRDIVPLGARAFDLLEVLHTHRDRVVSRDEIMQAVWPDTIVGDNNLNVQVGNLRRLLGADAIVTVPGRGLHFALEDWQPGPELALPDRPSVVVLPFEALGGDPDFDWLADGFVEDITTELSRFRDLFVVARNSAFTYRQMPRDLRAVTRELGVRYVVEGSVRARADRVRVAAQLIDAANGGQVWAENFDSDMSDHFETQARVARAIATCLSPQIDRAEADRIRVLAPEDLTAHGLAQRAWAVISSGEMAYDPGLRDRAEDLARQALALDANSALAWRVRAWVAWWHVYHGTTESVPGTLAAGIEAATRAIAIDKTDHQARRLRAQLHFMKQDVASALPELRQAHNMNPNCAITLCWLGFYEAVNGRADIGVPLAEAGLRRSPRDPARGSMLSALGFAQFAARNYDATAEAAEAALAESAQSATPLILGTIAYVGQGRVEKATETFRKVRSVAPKLVEARLSGRWLSANPDYLARADTFFRVAAGLAPSEVATTLR
;
A
#
# COMPACT_ATOMS: atom_id res chain seq x y z
N MET A 1 -33.41 -2.69 -15.11
CA MET A 1 -32.20 -3.00 -15.89
C MET A 1 -32.25 -2.06 -17.09
N ASP A 2 -31.77 -0.84 -16.92
CA ASP A 2 -32.04 0.25 -17.88
C ASP A 2 -30.89 0.44 -18.88
N GLN A 3 -29.78 -0.26 -18.66
CA GLN A 3 -28.62 -0.32 -19.53
C GLN A 3 -28.27 -1.77 -19.82
N ILE A 4 -27.97 -2.03 -21.08
CA ILE A 4 -27.62 -3.34 -21.60
C ILE A 4 -26.21 -3.24 -22.18
N ARG A 5 -25.35 -4.23 -21.89
CA ARG A 5 -23.95 -4.24 -22.34
C ARG A 5 -23.70 -5.44 -23.26
N PHE A 6 -23.10 -5.20 -24.41
CA PHE A 6 -22.67 -6.22 -25.37
C PHE A 6 -21.45 -5.73 -26.13
N ALA A 7 -20.46 -6.61 -26.33
CA ALA A 7 -19.15 -6.22 -26.85
C ALA A 7 -18.59 -4.96 -26.15
N ASP A 8 -18.26 -3.91 -26.89
CA ASP A 8 -17.79 -2.60 -26.42
C ASP A 8 -18.88 -1.52 -26.38
N PHE A 9 -20.15 -1.92 -26.46
CA PHE A 9 -21.31 -1.02 -26.51
C PHE A 9 -22.16 -1.08 -25.24
N VAL A 10 -22.78 0.06 -24.92
CA VAL A 10 -23.84 0.17 -23.91
C VAL A 10 -25.10 0.75 -24.56
N LEU A 11 -26.18 -0.01 -24.55
CA LEU A 11 -27.50 0.43 -24.97
C LEU A 11 -28.26 0.96 -23.75
N ASP A 12 -28.41 2.29 -23.65
CA ASP A 12 -29.17 2.96 -22.59
C ASP A 12 -30.62 3.16 -23.05
N ARG A 13 -31.53 2.35 -22.51
CA ARG A 13 -32.95 2.34 -22.89
C ARG A 13 -33.68 3.59 -22.44
N ARG A 14 -33.26 4.17 -21.31
CA ARG A 14 -33.89 5.35 -20.72
C ARG A 14 -33.53 6.62 -21.49
N ARG A 15 -32.27 6.75 -21.89
CA ARG A 15 -31.77 7.89 -22.66
C ARG A 15 -31.93 7.71 -24.17
N ARG A 16 -32.25 6.50 -24.63
CA ARG A 16 -32.35 6.10 -26.04
C ARG A 16 -31.07 6.41 -26.82
N VAL A 17 -29.93 6.09 -26.22
CA VAL A 17 -28.60 6.26 -26.84
C VAL A 17 -27.83 4.95 -26.85
N LEU A 18 -27.01 4.77 -27.87
CA LEU A 18 -25.97 3.76 -27.93
C LEU A 18 -24.63 4.43 -27.60
N LEU A 19 -23.90 3.88 -26.64
CA LEU A 19 -22.58 4.38 -26.25
C LEU A 19 -21.52 3.38 -26.68
N ARG A 20 -20.36 3.90 -27.11
CA ARG A 20 -19.12 3.13 -27.25
C ARG A 20 -18.07 3.81 -26.38
N GLY A 21 -17.71 3.18 -25.26
CA GLY A 21 -16.98 3.85 -24.18
C GLY A 21 -17.77 5.04 -23.61
N ARG A 22 -17.23 6.27 -23.73
CA ARG A 22 -17.90 7.52 -23.30
C ARG A 22 -18.62 8.26 -24.44
N ASP A 23 -18.43 7.84 -25.69
CA ASP A 23 -18.96 8.54 -26.86
C ASP A 23 -20.34 8.05 -27.24
N ILE A 24 -21.22 8.98 -27.62
CA ILE A 24 -22.53 8.66 -28.18
C ILE A 24 -22.33 8.23 -29.63
N VAL A 25 -22.71 6.99 -29.93
CA VAL A 25 -22.75 6.47 -31.29
C VAL A 25 -24.05 6.99 -31.94
N PRO A 26 -23.98 7.79 -33.01
CA PRO A 26 -25.17 8.32 -33.64
C PRO A 26 -26.03 7.18 -34.20
N LEU A 27 -27.21 6.99 -33.60
CA LEU A 27 -28.16 5.97 -33.99
C LEU A 27 -29.54 6.61 -34.20
N GLY A 28 -30.11 6.43 -35.40
CA GLY A 28 -31.45 6.92 -35.69
C GLY A 28 -32.50 6.17 -34.87
N ALA A 29 -33.64 6.82 -34.57
CA ALA A 29 -34.68 6.26 -33.70
C ALA A 29 -35.14 4.84 -34.11
N ARG A 30 -35.31 4.58 -35.41
CA ARG A 30 -35.72 3.25 -35.91
C ARG A 30 -34.61 2.20 -35.83
N ALA A 31 -33.36 2.60 -36.01
CA ALA A 31 -32.23 1.69 -35.80
C ALA A 31 -32.07 1.35 -34.32
N PHE A 32 -32.37 2.28 -33.41
CA PHE A 32 -32.42 2.03 -31.97
C PHE A 32 -33.53 1.03 -31.62
N ASP A 33 -34.76 1.26 -32.10
CA ASP A 33 -35.89 0.36 -31.84
C ASP A 33 -35.62 -1.06 -32.40
N LEU A 34 -35.04 -1.15 -33.60
CA LEU A 34 -34.61 -2.42 -34.18
C LEU A 34 -33.58 -3.15 -33.31
N LEU A 35 -32.56 -2.43 -32.83
CA LEU A 35 -31.53 -2.98 -31.96
C LEU A 35 -32.13 -3.46 -30.62
N GLU A 36 -33.07 -2.70 -30.06
CA GLU A 36 -33.77 -3.08 -28.82
C GLU A 36 -34.59 -4.36 -29.00
N VAL A 37 -35.35 -4.49 -30.11
CA VAL A 37 -36.15 -5.69 -30.42
C VAL A 37 -35.25 -6.90 -30.64
N LEU A 38 -34.21 -6.76 -31.46
CA LEU A 38 -33.28 -7.84 -31.77
C LEU A 38 -32.52 -8.32 -30.52
N HIS A 39 -32.12 -7.40 -29.66
CA HIS A 39 -31.45 -7.74 -28.40
C HIS A 39 -32.43 -8.38 -27.40
N THR A 40 -33.66 -7.86 -27.27
CA THR A 40 -34.67 -8.42 -26.35
C THR A 40 -35.03 -9.87 -26.68
N HIS A 41 -34.92 -10.26 -27.96
CA HIS A 41 -35.19 -11.62 -28.43
C HIS A 41 -33.91 -12.32 -28.93
N ARG A 42 -32.74 -11.98 -28.36
CA ARG A 42 -31.45 -12.50 -28.79
C ARG A 42 -31.28 -14.01 -28.63
N ASP A 43 -32.11 -14.67 -27.84
CA ASP A 43 -32.11 -16.11 -27.63
C ASP A 43 -32.72 -16.90 -28.80
N ARG A 44 -33.35 -16.21 -29.76
CA ARG A 44 -33.98 -16.82 -30.94
C ARG A 44 -33.81 -16.00 -32.20
N VAL A 45 -34.31 -16.54 -33.31
CA VAL A 45 -34.48 -15.79 -34.56
C VAL A 45 -35.80 -15.03 -34.49
N VAL A 46 -35.75 -13.73 -34.78
CA VAL A 46 -36.93 -12.85 -34.85
C VAL A 46 -37.37 -12.74 -36.30
N SER A 47 -38.65 -13.01 -36.57
CA SER A 47 -39.16 -12.98 -37.94
C SER A 47 -39.21 -11.54 -38.47
N ARG A 48 -39.19 -11.37 -39.79
CA ARG A 48 -39.30 -10.03 -40.39
C ARG A 48 -40.63 -9.37 -40.02
N ASP A 49 -41.74 -10.11 -40.06
CA ASP A 49 -43.06 -9.58 -39.72
C ASP A 49 -43.13 -9.10 -38.26
N GLU A 50 -42.53 -9.86 -37.34
CA GLU A 50 -42.45 -9.50 -35.93
C GLU A 50 -41.64 -8.22 -35.70
N ILE A 51 -40.49 -8.09 -36.39
CA ILE A 51 -39.69 -6.88 -36.35
C ILE A 51 -40.47 -5.70 -36.95
N MET A 52 -41.15 -5.92 -38.07
CA MET A 52 -41.91 -4.88 -38.75
C MET A 52 -43.05 -4.36 -37.87
N GLN A 53 -43.77 -5.26 -37.20
CA GLN A 53 -44.84 -4.91 -36.28
C GLN A 53 -44.31 -4.21 -35.01
N ALA A 54 -43.15 -4.62 -34.49
CA ALA A 54 -42.58 -4.02 -33.27
C ALA A 54 -41.96 -2.64 -33.53
N VAL A 55 -41.25 -2.48 -34.65
CA VAL A 55 -40.52 -1.23 -34.97
C VAL A 55 -41.39 -0.25 -35.75
N TRP A 56 -42.41 -0.71 -36.49
CA TRP A 56 -43.33 0.14 -37.27
C TRP A 56 -44.81 -0.29 -37.09
N PRO A 57 -45.38 -0.20 -35.87
CA PRO A 57 -46.73 -0.70 -35.57
C PRO A 57 -47.85 -0.02 -36.39
N ASP A 58 -47.68 1.25 -36.75
CA ASP A 58 -48.69 2.07 -37.43
C ASP A 58 -48.19 2.67 -38.75
N THR A 59 -47.29 1.99 -39.46
CA THR A 59 -46.73 2.52 -40.72
C THR A 59 -46.52 1.42 -41.75
N ILE A 60 -47.10 1.58 -42.94
CA ILE A 60 -46.85 0.70 -44.08
C ILE A 60 -45.49 1.08 -44.68
N VAL A 61 -44.45 0.35 -44.31
CA VAL A 61 -43.10 0.47 -44.89
C VAL A 61 -42.72 -0.82 -45.60
N GLY A 62 -42.04 -0.71 -46.73
CA GLY A 62 -41.53 -1.89 -47.44
C GLY A 62 -40.30 -2.49 -46.76
N ASP A 63 -40.07 -3.79 -46.96
CA ASP A 63 -38.92 -4.57 -46.46
C ASP A 63 -37.55 -3.92 -46.70
N ASN A 64 -37.45 -3.06 -47.72
CA ASN A 64 -36.23 -2.33 -48.03
C ASN A 64 -35.78 -1.42 -46.86
N ASN A 65 -36.72 -0.88 -46.06
CA ASN A 65 -36.38 -0.04 -44.90
C ASN A 65 -35.73 -0.87 -43.79
N LEU A 66 -36.25 -2.08 -43.52
CA LEU A 66 -35.62 -3.01 -42.58
C LEU A 66 -34.19 -3.33 -43.01
N ASN A 67 -33.95 -3.61 -44.30
CA ASN A 67 -32.61 -3.87 -44.82
C ASN A 67 -31.65 -2.69 -44.64
N VAL A 68 -32.13 -1.44 -44.79
CA VAL A 68 -31.32 -0.24 -44.54
C VAL A 68 -30.93 -0.12 -43.07
N GLN A 69 -31.87 -0.34 -42.14
CA GLN A 69 -31.56 -0.27 -40.70
C GLN A 69 -30.61 -1.40 -40.26
N VAL A 70 -30.79 -2.61 -40.78
CA VAL A 70 -29.86 -3.73 -40.55
C VAL A 70 -28.47 -3.42 -41.09
N GLY A 71 -28.38 -2.85 -42.30
CA GLY A 71 -27.11 -2.42 -42.89
C GLY A 71 -26.40 -1.34 -42.06
N ASN A 72 -27.16 -0.38 -41.53
CA ASN A 72 -26.62 0.64 -40.63
C ASN A 72 -26.11 0.03 -39.31
N LEU A 73 -26.87 -0.86 -38.70
CA LEU A 73 -26.44 -1.55 -37.48
C LEU A 73 -25.19 -2.42 -37.72
N ARG A 74 -25.12 -3.18 -38.82
CA ARG A 74 -23.91 -3.95 -39.18
C ARG A 74 -22.68 -3.06 -39.41
N ARG A 75 -22.87 -1.87 -39.98
CA ARG A 75 -21.76 -0.91 -40.16
C ARG A 75 -21.24 -0.38 -38.83
N LEU A 76 -22.13 -0.17 -37.86
CA LEU A 76 -21.78 0.37 -36.55
C LEU A 76 -21.26 -0.70 -35.58
N LEU A 77 -21.87 -1.87 -35.56
CA LEU A 77 -21.64 -2.94 -34.58
C LEU A 77 -20.70 -4.05 -35.09
N GLY A 78 -20.46 -4.12 -36.40
CA GLY A 78 -19.74 -5.21 -37.06
C GLY A 78 -20.64 -6.03 -37.98
N ALA A 79 -20.07 -6.56 -39.07
CA ALA A 79 -20.83 -7.27 -40.11
C ALA A 79 -21.59 -8.49 -39.56
N ASP A 80 -21.02 -9.15 -38.57
CA ASP A 80 -21.56 -10.37 -37.97
C ASP A 80 -22.50 -10.10 -36.79
N ALA A 81 -22.69 -8.84 -36.38
CA ALA A 81 -23.51 -8.50 -35.22
C ALA A 81 -24.99 -8.90 -35.37
N ILE A 82 -25.49 -8.93 -36.60
CA ILE A 82 -26.84 -9.36 -36.95
C ILE A 82 -26.74 -10.40 -38.06
N VAL A 83 -27.17 -11.62 -37.78
CA VAL A 83 -27.15 -12.74 -38.74
C VAL A 83 -28.51 -12.86 -39.41
N THR A 84 -28.51 -12.96 -40.74
CA THR A 84 -29.74 -13.25 -41.50
C THR A 84 -29.89 -14.75 -41.65
N VAL A 85 -31.02 -15.28 -41.16
CA VAL A 85 -31.37 -16.70 -41.33
C VAL A 85 -32.36 -16.81 -42.50
N PRO A 86 -31.95 -17.40 -43.64
CA PRO A 86 -32.78 -17.45 -44.84
C PRO A 86 -34.16 -18.02 -44.58
N GLY A 87 -35.21 -17.31 -45.01
CA GLY A 87 -36.60 -17.71 -44.84
C GLY A 87 -37.14 -17.67 -43.41
N ARG A 88 -36.34 -17.27 -42.40
CA ARG A 88 -36.76 -17.26 -40.98
C ARG A 88 -36.69 -15.89 -40.33
N GLY A 89 -35.69 -15.07 -40.65
CA GLY A 89 -35.60 -13.70 -40.11
C GLY A 89 -34.18 -13.27 -39.75
N LEU A 90 -34.04 -12.56 -38.64
CA LEU A 90 -32.80 -11.97 -38.15
C LEU A 90 -32.49 -12.43 -36.72
N HIS A 91 -31.21 -12.57 -36.41
CA HIS A 91 -30.73 -12.95 -35.08
C HIS A 91 -29.61 -12.01 -34.63
N PHE A 92 -29.65 -11.57 -33.38
CA PHE A 92 -28.60 -10.76 -32.79
C PHE A 92 -27.49 -11.67 -32.26
N ALA A 93 -26.29 -11.55 -32.83
CA ALA A 93 -25.22 -12.52 -32.62
C ALA A 93 -24.06 -12.00 -31.76
N LEU A 94 -24.08 -10.71 -31.36
CA LEU A 94 -23.11 -10.24 -30.38
C LEU A 94 -23.42 -10.86 -29.01
N GLU A 95 -22.36 -11.31 -28.36
CA GLU A 95 -22.43 -11.77 -26.98
C GLU A 95 -22.67 -10.58 -26.06
N ASP A 96 -23.65 -10.73 -25.17
CA ASP A 96 -23.76 -9.84 -24.02
C ASP A 96 -22.46 -9.90 -23.26
N TRP A 97 -22.05 -8.75 -22.74
CA TRP A 97 -21.06 -8.76 -21.69
C TRP A 97 -21.71 -9.43 -20.48
N GLN A 98 -21.39 -10.71 -20.28
CA GLN A 98 -21.69 -11.41 -19.05
C GLN A 98 -20.49 -11.19 -18.12
N PRO A 99 -20.69 -10.66 -16.90
CA PRO A 99 -19.62 -10.65 -15.92
C PRO A 99 -19.16 -12.10 -15.75
N GLY A 100 -17.84 -12.32 -15.81
CA GLY A 100 -17.26 -13.63 -15.55
C GLY A 100 -17.72 -14.21 -14.20
N PRO A 101 -17.57 -15.53 -13.98
CA PRO A 101 -17.87 -16.11 -12.67
C PRO A 101 -17.13 -15.34 -11.58
N GLU A 102 -17.83 -15.02 -10.49
CA GLU A 102 -17.29 -14.22 -9.40
C GLU A 102 -16.03 -14.89 -8.86
N LEU A 103 -14.87 -14.26 -9.11
CA LEU A 103 -13.61 -14.78 -8.60
C LEU A 103 -13.58 -14.52 -7.10
N ALA A 104 -13.36 -15.59 -6.33
CA ALA A 104 -13.11 -15.46 -4.90
C ALA A 104 -11.89 -14.55 -4.70
N LEU A 105 -12.00 -13.61 -3.77
CA LEU A 105 -10.87 -12.77 -3.40
C LEU A 105 -9.74 -13.64 -2.86
N PRO A 106 -8.49 -13.39 -3.25
CA PRO A 106 -7.33 -14.03 -2.64
C PRO A 106 -7.32 -13.79 -1.12
N ASP A 107 -6.70 -14.71 -0.38
CA ASP A 107 -6.50 -14.54 1.07
C ASP A 107 -5.66 -13.29 1.38
N ARG A 108 -4.78 -12.91 0.46
CA ARG A 108 -3.90 -11.73 0.57
C ARG A 108 -4.57 -10.49 -0.03
N PRO A 109 -4.21 -9.28 0.43
CA PRO A 109 -4.72 -8.04 -0.14
C PRO A 109 -4.42 -7.96 -1.64
N SER A 110 -5.46 -7.79 -2.46
CA SER A 110 -5.36 -7.81 -3.91
C SER A 110 -5.57 -6.43 -4.53
N VAL A 111 -4.72 -6.06 -5.47
CA VAL A 111 -4.72 -4.73 -6.11
C VAL A 111 -4.55 -4.82 -7.62
N VAL A 112 -5.29 -3.97 -8.34
CA VAL A 112 -5.11 -3.71 -9.76
C VAL A 112 -4.80 -2.24 -10.00
N VAL A 113 -3.92 -1.94 -10.94
CA VAL A 113 -3.69 -0.58 -11.45
C VAL A 113 -4.39 -0.47 -12.79
N LEU A 114 -5.44 0.36 -12.86
CA LEU A 114 -6.19 0.58 -14.09
C LEU A 114 -5.49 1.60 -14.99
N PRO A 115 -5.79 1.61 -16.30
CA PRO A 115 -5.31 2.64 -17.23
C PRO A 115 -5.54 4.06 -16.70
N PHE A 116 -4.46 4.84 -16.57
CA PHE A 116 -4.55 6.24 -16.16
C PHE A 116 -5.12 7.09 -17.29
N GLU A 117 -5.90 8.11 -16.95
CA GLU A 117 -6.48 9.03 -17.94
C GLU A 117 -5.44 10.08 -18.35
N ALA A 118 -5.08 10.13 -19.64
CA ALA A 118 -4.25 11.20 -20.19
C ALA A 118 -5.08 12.49 -20.32
N LEU A 119 -4.70 13.52 -19.58
CA LEU A 119 -5.38 14.82 -19.52
C LEU A 119 -4.45 15.90 -20.10
N GLY A 120 -4.89 16.62 -21.13
CA GLY A 120 -4.15 17.77 -21.66
C GLY A 120 -3.92 17.76 -23.17
N GLY A 121 -4.28 16.66 -23.85
CA GLY A 121 -4.44 16.59 -25.31
C GLY A 121 -3.15 16.79 -26.12
N ASP A 122 -1.98 16.53 -25.53
CA ASP A 122 -0.71 16.51 -26.24
C ASP A 122 -0.35 15.05 -26.57
N PRO A 123 -0.59 14.59 -27.81
CA PRO A 123 -0.46 13.17 -28.17
C PRO A 123 0.96 12.64 -28.00
N ASP A 124 1.96 13.52 -28.00
CA ASP A 124 3.37 13.16 -27.84
C ASP A 124 3.67 12.56 -26.46
N PHE A 125 2.78 12.75 -25.48
CA PHE A 125 2.93 12.29 -24.10
C PHE A 125 1.88 11.27 -23.64
N ASP A 126 0.93 10.89 -24.49
CA ASP A 126 -0.13 9.94 -24.11
C ASP A 126 0.42 8.57 -23.70
N TRP A 127 1.58 8.19 -24.24
CA TRP A 127 2.28 6.95 -23.88
C TRP A 127 2.73 6.89 -22.42
N LEU A 128 2.95 8.04 -21.76
CA LEU A 128 3.35 8.09 -20.34
C LEU A 128 2.27 7.51 -19.43
N ALA A 129 0.99 7.73 -19.76
CA ALA A 129 -0.11 7.19 -18.95
C ALA A 129 -0.05 5.66 -18.85
N ASP A 130 0.31 5.00 -19.95
CA ASP A 130 0.45 3.54 -20.00
C ASP A 130 1.75 3.06 -19.35
N GLY A 131 2.84 3.80 -19.55
CA GLY A 131 4.13 3.53 -18.90
C GLY A 131 4.04 3.61 -17.38
N PHE A 132 3.29 4.58 -16.84
CA PHE A 132 3.03 4.66 -15.39
C PHE A 132 2.30 3.44 -14.87
N VAL A 133 1.30 2.92 -15.58
CA VAL A 133 0.59 1.71 -15.14
C VAL A 133 1.52 0.51 -15.09
N GLU A 134 2.34 0.31 -16.13
CA GLU A 134 3.33 -0.77 -16.17
C GLU A 134 4.35 -0.67 -15.03
N ASP A 135 4.92 0.52 -14.80
CA ASP A 135 5.92 0.73 -13.76
C ASP A 135 5.31 0.61 -12.37
N ILE A 136 4.12 1.17 -12.11
CA ILE A 136 3.46 1.06 -10.79
C ILE A 136 3.12 -0.41 -10.51
N THR A 137 2.56 -1.16 -11.47
CA THR A 137 2.31 -2.60 -11.31
C THR A 137 3.60 -3.36 -10.98
N THR A 138 4.70 -3.02 -11.65
CA THR A 138 6.01 -3.64 -11.43
C THR A 138 6.56 -3.34 -10.03
N GLU A 139 6.47 -2.08 -9.60
CA GLU A 139 6.98 -1.64 -8.30
C GLU A 139 6.11 -2.14 -7.14
N LEU A 140 4.79 -2.25 -7.31
CA LEU A 140 3.88 -2.89 -6.34
C LEU A 140 4.19 -4.39 -6.19
N SER A 141 4.61 -5.07 -7.25
CA SER A 141 4.95 -6.49 -7.21
C SER A 141 6.17 -6.82 -6.33
N ARG A 142 6.94 -5.81 -5.91
CA ARG A 142 8.02 -5.96 -4.92
C ARG A 142 7.49 -6.10 -3.48
N PHE A 143 6.26 -5.67 -3.22
CA PHE A 143 5.56 -5.88 -1.96
C PHE A 143 4.87 -7.26 -1.98
N ARG A 144 5.58 -8.28 -1.51
CA ARG A 144 5.18 -9.70 -1.64
C ARG A 144 3.93 -10.09 -0.85
N ASP A 145 3.52 -9.23 0.08
CA ASP A 145 2.26 -9.36 0.81
C ASP A 145 1.05 -9.02 -0.07
N LEU A 146 1.23 -8.33 -1.21
CA LEU A 146 0.18 -7.96 -2.14
C LEU A 146 0.02 -8.97 -3.27
N PHE A 147 -1.21 -9.30 -3.61
CA PHE A 147 -1.56 -9.94 -4.88
C PHE A 147 -1.80 -8.85 -5.93
N VAL A 148 -0.87 -8.69 -6.87
CA VAL A 148 -0.96 -7.67 -7.92
C VAL A 148 -1.44 -8.29 -9.22
N VAL A 149 -2.54 -7.78 -9.78
CA VAL A 149 -3.03 -8.24 -11.08
C VAL A 149 -2.15 -7.72 -12.20
N ALA A 150 -1.82 -8.62 -13.14
CA ALA A 150 -0.99 -8.32 -14.30
C ALA A 150 -1.64 -7.24 -15.16
N ARG A 151 -0.81 -6.34 -15.71
CA ARG A 151 -1.28 -5.18 -16.49
C ARG A 151 -2.21 -5.56 -17.64
N ASN A 152 -1.95 -6.68 -18.36
CA ASN A 152 -2.73 -7.04 -19.54
C ASN A 152 -4.21 -7.26 -19.21
N SER A 153 -4.50 -7.78 -18.02
CA SER A 153 -5.87 -7.95 -17.51
C SER A 153 -6.53 -6.62 -17.14
N ALA A 154 -5.76 -5.59 -16.81
CA ALA A 154 -6.27 -4.26 -16.49
C ALA A 154 -6.57 -3.41 -17.74
N PHE A 155 -5.80 -3.61 -18.83
CA PHE A 155 -5.92 -2.80 -20.04
C PHE A 155 -7.21 -3.04 -20.83
N THR A 156 -7.90 -4.18 -20.61
CA THR A 156 -9.23 -4.46 -21.16
C THR A 156 -10.28 -3.44 -20.71
N TYR A 157 -10.07 -2.79 -19.57
CA TYR A 157 -10.97 -1.79 -19.00
C TYR A 157 -10.73 -0.36 -19.51
N ARG A 158 -9.78 -0.13 -20.45
CA ARG A 158 -9.47 1.22 -20.97
C ARG A 158 -10.69 1.91 -21.59
N GLN A 159 -11.49 1.16 -22.36
CA GLN A 159 -12.63 1.66 -23.12
C GLN A 159 -13.98 1.31 -22.49
N MET A 160 -13.98 0.70 -21.30
CA MET A 160 -15.20 0.29 -20.62
C MET A 160 -15.69 1.40 -19.67
N PRO A 161 -17.01 1.64 -19.57
CA PRO A 161 -17.56 2.46 -18.50
C PRO A 161 -17.15 1.86 -17.14
N ARG A 162 -16.51 2.68 -16.30
CA ARG A 162 -15.90 2.26 -15.02
C ARG A 162 -16.96 1.91 -13.96
N ASP A 163 -17.58 0.74 -14.09
CA ASP A 163 -18.22 0.10 -12.95
C ASP A 163 -17.14 -0.62 -12.13
N LEU A 164 -16.61 0.06 -11.12
CA LEU A 164 -15.59 -0.50 -10.23
C LEU A 164 -16.01 -1.82 -9.59
N ARG A 165 -17.32 -2.05 -9.39
CA ARG A 165 -17.82 -3.31 -8.83
C ARG A 165 -17.79 -4.45 -9.84
N ALA A 166 -17.81 -4.14 -11.14
CA ALA A 166 -17.62 -5.14 -12.18
C ALA A 166 -16.14 -5.54 -12.26
N VAL A 167 -15.23 -4.55 -12.27
CA VAL A 167 -13.78 -4.75 -12.27
C VAL A 167 -13.35 -5.67 -11.12
N THR A 168 -13.86 -5.44 -9.91
CA THR A 168 -13.50 -6.27 -8.75
C THR A 168 -13.98 -7.70 -8.84
N ARG A 169 -15.21 -7.91 -9.32
CA ARG A 169 -15.76 -9.27 -9.49
C ARG A 169 -15.03 -10.07 -10.56
N GLU A 170 -14.69 -9.42 -11.67
CA GLU A 170 -14.04 -10.08 -12.80
C GLU A 170 -12.56 -10.33 -12.60
N LEU A 171 -11.85 -9.42 -11.93
CA LEU A 171 -10.42 -9.57 -11.65
C LEU A 171 -10.13 -10.23 -10.31
N GLY A 172 -11.14 -10.44 -9.46
CA GLY A 172 -10.96 -10.98 -8.11
C GLY A 172 -10.11 -10.05 -7.23
N VAL A 173 -10.24 -8.74 -7.41
CA VAL A 173 -9.45 -7.74 -6.68
C VAL A 173 -10.29 -6.95 -5.69
N ARG A 174 -9.67 -6.58 -4.57
CA ARG A 174 -10.29 -5.71 -3.56
C ARG A 174 -10.02 -4.25 -3.87
N TYR A 175 -8.76 -3.92 -4.11
CA TYR A 175 -8.28 -2.56 -4.24
C TYR A 175 -8.06 -2.20 -5.70
N VAL A 176 -8.45 -0.99 -6.05
CA VAL A 176 -8.27 -0.43 -7.39
C VAL A 176 -7.45 0.85 -7.28
N VAL A 177 -6.38 0.93 -8.07
CA VAL A 177 -5.61 2.15 -8.28
C VAL A 177 -6.06 2.78 -9.59
N GLU A 178 -6.54 4.01 -9.51
CA GLU A 178 -6.87 4.83 -10.66
C GLU A 178 -6.09 6.13 -10.63
N GLY A 179 -5.99 6.80 -11.77
CA GLY A 179 -5.30 8.07 -11.83
C GLY A 179 -5.47 8.80 -13.14
N SER A 180 -4.82 9.97 -13.21
CA SER A 180 -4.70 10.76 -14.41
C SER A 180 -3.29 11.33 -14.54
N VAL A 181 -2.86 11.54 -15.78
CA VAL A 181 -1.55 12.09 -16.12
C VAL A 181 -1.76 13.35 -16.93
N ARG A 182 -1.16 14.45 -16.49
CA ARG A 182 -1.05 15.69 -17.25
C ARG A 182 0.42 15.97 -17.49
N ALA A 183 0.86 15.84 -18.73
CA ALA A 183 2.24 16.04 -19.13
C ALA A 183 2.38 17.23 -20.09
N ARG A 184 3.56 17.87 -20.02
CA ARG A 184 4.10 18.87 -20.93
C ARG A 184 5.58 18.55 -21.13
N ALA A 185 6.23 19.20 -22.09
CA ALA A 185 7.65 18.99 -22.38
C ALA A 185 8.58 19.17 -21.16
N ASP A 186 8.23 20.02 -20.20
CA ASP A 186 9.07 20.37 -19.06
C ASP A 186 8.57 19.80 -17.72
N ARG A 187 7.32 19.34 -17.63
CA ARG A 187 6.72 18.91 -16.35
C ARG A 187 5.64 17.83 -16.52
N VAL A 188 5.48 17.02 -15.48
CA VAL A 188 4.39 16.05 -15.33
C VAL A 188 3.71 16.19 -13.99
N ARG A 189 2.38 16.07 -14.02
CA ARG A 189 1.53 15.87 -12.85
C ARG A 189 0.81 14.55 -12.99
N VAL A 190 1.00 13.66 -12.01
CA VAL A 190 0.27 12.39 -11.90
C VAL A 190 -0.64 12.47 -10.68
N ALA A 191 -1.95 12.36 -10.86
CA ALA A 191 -2.89 12.16 -9.78
C ALA A 191 -3.16 10.66 -9.64
N ALA A 192 -3.02 10.10 -8.44
CA ALA A 192 -3.30 8.69 -8.17
C ALA A 192 -4.21 8.56 -6.95
N GLN A 193 -5.11 7.57 -6.98
CA GLN A 193 -6.02 7.26 -5.89
C GLN A 193 -6.16 5.75 -5.71
N LEU A 194 -6.36 5.34 -4.47
CA LEU A 194 -6.64 3.98 -4.04
C LEU A 194 -8.09 3.89 -3.56
N ILE A 195 -8.83 2.92 -4.09
CA ILE A 195 -10.25 2.72 -3.80
C ILE A 195 -10.45 1.30 -3.26
N ASP A 196 -11.17 1.15 -2.14
CA ASP A 196 -11.73 -0.15 -1.72
C ASP A 196 -12.99 -0.38 -2.54
N ALA A 197 -12.88 -1.21 -3.57
CA ALA A 197 -13.96 -1.36 -4.51
C ALA A 197 -15.06 -2.34 -4.04
N ALA A 198 -14.93 -2.91 -2.83
CA ALA A 198 -16.05 -3.58 -2.16
C ALA A 198 -17.14 -2.59 -1.72
N ASN A 199 -16.75 -1.41 -1.23
CA ASN A 199 -17.68 -0.37 -0.75
C ASN A 199 -17.66 0.91 -1.60
N GLY A 200 -16.71 1.03 -2.54
CA GLY A 200 -16.52 2.22 -3.39
C GLY A 200 -15.87 3.39 -2.66
N GLY A 201 -15.32 3.18 -1.46
CA GLY A 201 -14.69 4.20 -0.63
C GLY A 201 -13.28 4.52 -1.11
N GLN A 202 -12.97 5.82 -1.22
CA GLN A 202 -11.61 6.28 -1.45
C GLN A 202 -10.78 6.08 -0.17
N VAL A 203 -9.73 5.26 -0.25
CA VAL A 203 -8.80 4.96 0.85
C VAL A 203 -7.70 6.02 0.92
N TRP A 204 -7.19 6.43 -0.24
CA TRP A 204 -6.09 7.39 -0.35
C TRP A 204 -6.11 8.08 -1.71
N ALA A 205 -5.61 9.32 -1.78
CA ALA A 205 -5.37 10.03 -3.03
C ALA A 205 -4.24 11.05 -2.86
N GLU A 206 -3.40 11.20 -3.89
CA GLU A 206 -2.28 12.15 -3.89
C GLU A 206 -1.91 12.61 -5.31
N ASN A 207 -1.30 13.80 -5.39
CA ASN A 207 -0.74 14.35 -6.62
C ASN A 207 0.78 14.32 -6.56
N PHE A 208 1.41 13.87 -7.64
CA PHE A 208 2.85 13.80 -7.83
C PHE A 208 3.25 14.76 -8.93
N ASP A 209 3.90 15.85 -8.55
CA ASP A 209 4.43 16.86 -9.46
C ASP A 209 5.93 16.63 -9.65
N SER A 210 6.38 16.75 -10.89
CA SER A 210 7.79 16.58 -11.24
C SER A 210 8.17 17.36 -12.48
N ASP A 211 9.41 17.85 -12.50
CA ASP A 211 10.07 18.29 -13.73
C ASP A 211 10.37 17.10 -14.64
N MET A 212 10.35 17.34 -15.95
CA MET A 212 10.52 16.36 -17.02
C MET A 212 11.91 16.50 -17.66
N SER A 213 12.96 16.18 -16.90
CA SER A 213 14.35 16.21 -17.42
C SER A 213 14.63 15.05 -18.36
N ASP A 214 14.43 13.81 -17.87
CA ASP A 214 14.46 12.57 -18.64
C ASP A 214 13.10 11.89 -18.45
N HIS A 215 12.38 11.69 -19.55
CA HIS A 215 11.02 11.17 -19.52
C HIS A 215 10.94 9.80 -18.85
N PHE A 216 11.87 8.88 -19.15
CA PHE A 216 11.87 7.53 -18.61
C PHE A 216 12.32 7.50 -17.16
N GLU A 217 13.35 8.28 -16.81
CA GLU A 217 13.82 8.36 -15.43
C GLU A 217 12.75 8.99 -14.52
N THR A 218 12.11 10.07 -14.98
CA THR A 218 11.02 10.74 -14.27
C THR A 218 9.82 9.82 -14.12
N GLN A 219 9.44 9.09 -15.17
CA GLN A 219 8.37 8.09 -15.12
C GLN A 219 8.67 7.03 -14.04
N ALA A 220 9.83 6.38 -14.12
CA ALA A 220 10.19 5.32 -13.18
C ALA A 220 10.29 5.85 -11.74
N ARG A 221 10.77 7.08 -11.54
CA ARG A 221 10.85 7.72 -10.21
C ARG A 221 9.47 8.03 -9.64
N VAL A 222 8.55 8.59 -10.43
CA VAL A 222 7.20 8.90 -9.97
C VAL A 222 6.40 7.62 -9.72
N ALA A 223 6.53 6.60 -10.57
CA ALA A 223 5.91 5.29 -10.37
C ALA A 223 6.37 4.63 -9.06
N ARG A 224 7.68 4.65 -8.77
CA ARG A 224 8.23 4.18 -7.48
C ARG A 224 7.63 4.93 -6.30
N ALA A 225 7.52 6.26 -6.39
CA ALA A 225 6.94 7.07 -5.33
C ALA A 225 5.47 6.70 -5.06
N ILE A 226 4.68 6.51 -6.12
CA ILE A 226 3.28 6.06 -6.02
C ILE A 226 3.20 4.68 -5.33
N ALA A 227 3.98 3.70 -5.80
CA ALA A 227 3.98 2.35 -5.23
C ALA A 227 4.43 2.35 -3.75
N THR A 228 5.44 3.15 -3.39
CA THR A 228 5.88 3.32 -2.00
C THR A 228 4.77 3.87 -1.10
N CYS A 229 4.01 4.87 -1.57
CA CYS A 229 2.92 5.44 -0.79
C CYS A 229 1.70 4.51 -0.69
N LEU A 230 1.42 3.69 -1.71
CA LEU A 230 0.22 2.85 -1.78
C LEU A 230 0.22 1.68 -0.79
N SER A 231 1.33 0.92 -0.71
CA SER A 231 1.37 -0.32 0.09
C SER A 231 1.01 -0.11 1.57
N PRO A 232 1.56 0.90 2.28
CA PRO A 232 1.18 1.15 3.68
C PRO A 232 -0.30 1.52 3.88
N GLN A 233 -0.93 2.14 2.87
CA GLN A 233 -2.37 2.49 2.94
C GLN A 233 -3.24 1.24 2.79
N ILE A 234 -2.84 0.30 1.93
CA ILE A 234 -3.50 -1.01 1.80
C ILE A 234 -3.39 -1.78 3.12
N ASP A 235 -2.19 -1.85 3.71
CA ASP A 235 -1.97 -2.54 4.99
C ASP A 235 -2.87 -1.97 6.10
N ARG A 236 -3.00 -0.64 6.15
CA ARG A 236 -3.88 0.05 7.11
C ARG A 236 -5.36 -0.25 6.87
N ALA A 237 -5.81 -0.20 5.62
CA ALA A 237 -7.21 -0.49 5.27
C ALA A 237 -7.58 -1.94 5.62
N GLU A 238 -6.67 -2.88 5.37
CA GLU A 238 -6.85 -4.29 5.75
C GLU A 238 -6.85 -4.48 7.27
N ALA A 239 -5.97 -3.79 7.99
CA ALA A 239 -5.98 -3.80 9.45
C ALA A 239 -7.32 -3.33 10.02
N ASP A 240 -7.87 -2.24 9.50
CA ASP A 240 -9.17 -1.70 9.93
C ASP A 240 -10.33 -2.65 9.60
N ARG A 241 -10.29 -3.30 8.43
CA ARG A 241 -11.28 -4.30 8.03
C ARG A 241 -11.28 -5.51 8.98
N ILE A 242 -10.10 -6.06 9.26
CA ILE A 242 -9.96 -7.29 10.04
C ILE A 242 -10.32 -7.07 11.52
N ARG A 243 -10.16 -5.84 12.03
CA ARG A 243 -10.58 -5.51 13.40
C ARG A 243 -12.07 -5.76 13.65
N VAL A 244 -12.91 -5.60 12.63
CA VAL A 244 -14.38 -5.73 12.74
C VAL A 244 -14.85 -7.18 12.60
N LEU A 245 -14.03 -8.09 12.06
CA LEU A 245 -14.39 -9.50 11.90
C LEU A 245 -14.36 -10.28 13.23
N ALA A 246 -15.33 -11.19 13.39
CA ALA A 246 -15.37 -12.08 14.55
C ALA A 246 -14.18 -13.08 14.49
N PRO A 247 -13.52 -13.40 15.61
CA PRO A 247 -12.38 -14.32 15.64
C PRO A 247 -12.66 -15.68 15.01
N GLU A 248 -13.85 -16.24 15.23
CA GLU A 248 -14.31 -17.53 14.71
C GLU A 248 -14.43 -17.60 13.18
N ASP A 249 -14.49 -16.46 12.50
CA ASP A 249 -14.59 -16.37 11.04
C ASP A 249 -13.21 -16.37 10.35
N LEU A 250 -12.11 -16.40 11.12
CA LEU A 250 -10.78 -16.18 10.58
C LEU A 250 -10.03 -17.49 10.29
N THR A 251 -9.53 -17.60 9.06
CA THR A 251 -8.54 -18.60 8.67
C THR A 251 -7.20 -18.36 9.38
N ALA A 252 -6.24 -19.30 9.25
CA ALA A 252 -4.87 -19.09 9.74
C ALA A 252 -4.24 -17.79 9.18
N HIS A 253 -4.50 -17.47 7.91
CA HIS A 253 -4.08 -16.21 7.30
C HIS A 253 -4.78 -15.00 7.93
N GLY A 254 -6.11 -15.08 8.11
CA GLY A 254 -6.89 -14.01 8.76
C GLY A 254 -6.42 -13.71 10.19
N LEU A 255 -6.11 -14.75 10.98
CA LEU A 255 -5.53 -14.60 12.33
C LEU A 255 -4.14 -13.97 12.29
N ALA A 256 -3.27 -14.40 11.37
CA ALA A 256 -1.93 -13.83 11.19
C ALA A 256 -1.98 -12.36 10.77
N GLN A 257 -2.91 -12.00 9.86
CA GLN A 257 -3.15 -10.61 9.47
C GLN A 257 -3.71 -9.77 10.62
N ARG A 258 -4.61 -10.33 11.44
CA ARG A 258 -5.08 -9.66 12.65
C ARG A 258 -3.95 -9.43 13.64
N ALA A 259 -3.06 -10.43 13.80
CA ALA A 259 -1.88 -10.30 14.65
C ALA A 259 -0.97 -9.17 14.15
N TRP A 260 -0.72 -9.12 12.83
CA TRP A 260 0.05 -8.05 12.17
C TRP A 260 -0.59 -6.68 12.35
N ALA A 261 -1.90 -6.57 12.16
CA ALA A 261 -2.67 -5.35 12.39
C ALA A 261 -2.57 -4.87 13.84
N VAL A 262 -2.65 -5.78 14.81
CA VAL A 262 -2.57 -5.45 16.25
C VAL A 262 -1.17 -4.97 16.63
N ILE A 263 -0.09 -5.64 16.18
CA ILE A 263 1.27 -5.19 16.49
C ILE A 263 1.65 -3.90 15.77
N SER A 264 1.20 -3.72 14.53
CA SER A 264 1.37 -2.47 13.77
C SER A 264 0.55 -1.34 14.38
N SER A 265 -0.60 -1.67 14.98
CA SER A 265 -1.44 -0.69 15.65
C SER A 265 -0.77 -0.13 16.88
N GLY A 266 -0.67 1.20 16.89
CA GLY A 266 0.09 1.89 17.91
C GLY A 266 1.52 1.36 17.97
N GLU A 267 2.19 1.09 16.84
CA GLU A 267 3.62 0.66 16.79
C GLU A 267 4.48 1.44 17.79
N MET A 268 4.21 2.74 17.92
CA MET A 268 4.87 3.67 18.83
C MET A 268 4.34 3.72 20.27
N ALA A 269 3.19 3.10 20.54
CA ALA A 269 2.59 3.03 21.88
C ALA A 269 3.34 2.05 22.78
N TYR A 270 3.46 2.42 24.05
CA TYR A 270 3.97 1.57 25.11
C TYR A 270 2.83 0.75 25.72
N ASP A 271 2.36 -0.28 25.01
CA ASP A 271 1.26 -1.13 25.46
C ASP A 271 1.64 -2.62 25.35
N PRO A 272 2.06 -3.25 26.47
CA PRO A 272 2.34 -4.68 26.49
C PRO A 272 1.12 -5.54 26.12
N GLY A 273 -0.10 -5.12 26.47
CA GLY A 273 -1.31 -5.88 26.22
C GLY A 273 -1.62 -6.05 24.73
N LEU A 274 -1.34 -5.03 23.92
CA LEU A 274 -1.42 -5.18 22.45
C LEU A 274 -0.40 -6.21 21.92
N ARG A 275 0.75 -6.38 22.57
CA ARG A 275 1.86 -7.20 22.08
C ARG A 275 1.63 -8.65 22.45
N ASP A 276 1.19 -8.88 23.68
CA ASP A 276 0.73 -10.18 24.16
C ASP A 276 -0.46 -10.67 23.31
N ARG A 277 -1.42 -9.79 22.99
CA ARG A 277 -2.53 -10.12 22.08
C ARG A 277 -2.06 -10.49 20.67
N ALA A 278 -1.07 -9.78 20.13
CA ALA A 278 -0.50 -10.12 18.82
C ALA A 278 0.21 -11.47 18.84
N GLU A 279 0.97 -11.78 19.90
CA GLU A 279 1.60 -13.10 20.10
C GLU A 279 0.56 -14.22 20.17
N ASP A 280 -0.53 -14.00 20.92
CA ASP A 280 -1.62 -14.98 21.05
C ASP A 280 -2.31 -15.26 19.73
N LEU A 281 -2.62 -14.23 18.95
CA LEU A 281 -3.20 -14.38 17.61
C LEU A 281 -2.23 -15.09 16.65
N ALA A 282 -0.94 -14.75 16.69
CA ALA A 282 0.07 -15.41 15.88
C ALA A 282 0.22 -16.90 16.26
N ARG A 283 0.16 -17.23 17.56
CA ARG A 283 0.18 -18.61 18.04
C ARG A 283 -1.04 -19.41 17.58
N GLN A 284 -2.23 -18.81 17.62
CA GLN A 284 -3.45 -19.44 17.11
C GLN A 284 -3.35 -19.69 15.59
N ALA A 285 -2.84 -18.71 14.84
CA ALA A 285 -2.58 -18.89 13.41
C ALA A 285 -1.62 -20.06 13.14
N LEU A 286 -0.54 -20.19 13.92
CA LEU A 286 0.44 -21.27 13.78
C LEU A 286 -0.09 -22.64 14.23
N ALA A 287 -1.08 -22.68 15.12
CA ALA A 287 -1.76 -23.91 15.49
C ALA A 287 -2.64 -24.44 14.34
N LEU A 288 -3.19 -23.55 13.51
CA LEU A 288 -3.96 -23.91 12.32
C LEU A 288 -3.06 -24.18 11.10
N ASP A 289 -2.02 -23.38 10.91
CA ASP A 289 -1.02 -23.54 9.85
C ASP A 289 0.38 -23.18 10.36
N ALA A 290 1.17 -24.22 10.65
CA ALA A 290 2.55 -24.07 11.11
C ALA A 290 3.48 -23.40 10.08
N ASN A 291 3.07 -23.32 8.81
CA ASN A 291 3.79 -22.66 7.72
C ASN A 291 3.28 -21.23 7.44
N SER A 292 2.55 -20.62 8.37
CA SER A 292 2.19 -19.20 8.24
C SER A 292 3.42 -18.28 8.45
N ALA A 293 4.06 -17.86 7.36
CA ALA A 293 5.22 -16.95 7.39
C ALA A 293 4.90 -15.63 8.12
N LEU A 294 3.71 -15.07 7.88
CA LEU A 294 3.26 -13.82 8.51
C LEU A 294 3.14 -13.98 10.03
N ALA A 295 2.61 -15.10 10.52
CA ALA A 295 2.52 -15.35 11.95
C ALA A 295 3.91 -15.44 12.59
N TRP A 296 4.84 -16.17 11.98
CA TRP A 296 6.24 -16.20 12.42
C TRP A 296 6.91 -14.82 12.42
N ARG A 297 6.64 -13.99 11.40
CA ARG A 297 7.12 -12.61 11.31
C ARG A 297 6.57 -11.74 12.46
N VAL A 298 5.29 -11.88 12.80
CA VAL A 298 4.69 -11.16 13.93
C VAL A 298 5.39 -11.51 15.24
N ARG A 299 5.64 -12.81 15.51
CA ARG A 299 6.35 -13.25 16.72
C ARG A 299 7.76 -12.66 16.82
N ALA A 300 8.48 -12.54 15.71
CA ALA A 300 9.78 -11.88 15.68
C ALA A 300 9.69 -10.40 16.07
N TRP A 301 8.64 -9.71 15.62
CA TRP A 301 8.41 -8.31 15.95
C TRP A 301 7.96 -8.13 17.41
N VAL A 302 7.10 -9.01 17.94
CA VAL A 302 6.75 -9.06 19.36
C VAL A 302 8.03 -9.17 20.20
N ALA A 303 8.90 -10.14 19.88
CA ALA A 303 10.17 -10.33 20.58
C ALA A 303 11.05 -9.08 20.55
N TRP A 304 11.18 -8.44 19.38
CA TRP A 304 11.93 -7.19 19.24
C TRP A 304 11.36 -6.10 20.16
N TRP A 305 10.03 -5.94 20.17
CA TRP A 305 9.36 -4.93 20.98
C TRP A 305 9.61 -5.15 22.47
N HIS A 306 9.49 -6.38 22.97
CA HIS A 306 9.70 -6.67 24.40
C HIS A 306 11.15 -6.45 24.84
N VAL A 307 12.11 -6.83 24.01
CA VAL A 307 13.53 -6.60 24.30
C VAL A 307 13.84 -5.11 24.33
N TYR A 308 13.37 -4.37 23.33
CA TYR A 308 13.58 -2.95 23.20
C TYR A 308 12.98 -2.16 24.38
N HIS A 309 11.74 -2.50 24.76
CA HIS A 309 10.98 -1.82 25.81
C HIS A 309 11.27 -2.31 27.24
N GLY A 310 12.18 -3.29 27.39
CA GLY A 310 12.57 -3.84 28.69
C GLY A 310 11.46 -4.63 29.38
N THR A 311 10.46 -5.13 28.63
CA THR A 311 9.28 -5.80 29.20
C THR A 311 9.43 -7.33 29.27
N THR A 312 10.52 -7.89 28.75
CA THR A 312 10.86 -9.32 28.87
C THR A 312 11.55 -9.66 30.19
N GLU A 313 11.28 -10.87 30.71
CA GLU A 313 11.99 -11.47 31.84
C GLU A 313 13.39 -11.99 31.46
N SER A 314 13.58 -12.44 30.22
CA SER A 314 14.85 -13.02 29.75
C SER A 314 15.20 -12.48 28.37
N VAL A 315 16.11 -11.50 28.35
CA VAL A 315 16.61 -10.91 27.09
C VAL A 315 17.24 -11.96 26.17
N PRO A 316 18.16 -12.84 26.64
CA PRO A 316 18.75 -13.85 25.77
C PRO A 316 17.70 -14.82 25.21
N GLY A 317 16.74 -15.24 26.04
CA GLY A 317 15.66 -16.14 25.62
C GLY A 317 14.74 -15.51 24.58
N THR A 318 14.28 -14.28 24.82
CA THR A 318 13.41 -13.56 23.86
C THR A 318 14.14 -13.24 22.56
N LEU A 319 15.43 -12.88 22.60
CA LEU A 319 16.22 -12.68 21.38
C LEU A 319 16.37 -13.98 20.58
N ALA A 320 16.70 -15.10 21.24
CA ALA A 320 16.81 -16.40 20.56
C ALA A 320 15.49 -16.80 19.89
N ALA A 321 14.37 -16.70 20.62
CA ALA A 321 13.05 -17.02 20.09
C ALA A 321 12.64 -16.09 18.92
N GLY A 322 12.93 -14.79 19.02
CA GLY A 322 12.65 -13.84 17.95
C GLY A 322 13.47 -14.11 16.68
N ILE A 323 14.77 -14.41 16.83
CA ILE A 323 15.66 -14.71 15.69
C ILE A 323 15.25 -16.02 15.02
N GLU A 324 14.86 -17.03 15.81
CA GLU A 324 14.31 -18.28 15.30
C GLU A 324 13.01 -18.02 14.53
N ALA A 325 12.07 -17.26 15.10
CA ALA A 325 10.81 -16.92 14.45
C ALA A 325 11.03 -16.22 13.10
N ALA A 326 11.90 -15.21 13.06
CA ALA A 326 12.25 -14.53 11.81
C ALA A 326 12.91 -15.48 10.80
N THR A 327 13.76 -16.39 11.27
CA THR A 327 14.42 -17.40 10.43
C THR A 327 13.41 -18.40 9.83
N ARG A 328 12.40 -18.82 10.61
CA ARG A 328 11.31 -19.66 10.13
C ARG A 328 10.47 -18.93 9.08
N ALA A 329 10.10 -17.67 9.33
CA ALA A 329 9.39 -16.84 8.35
C ALA A 329 10.15 -16.75 7.01
N ILE A 330 11.46 -16.50 7.04
CA ILE A 330 12.32 -16.41 5.84
C ILE A 330 12.48 -17.78 5.15
N ALA A 331 12.50 -18.87 5.90
CA ALA A 331 12.60 -20.21 5.33
C ALA A 331 11.33 -20.59 4.55
N ILE A 332 10.16 -20.18 5.05
CA ILE A 332 8.86 -20.37 4.40
C ILE A 332 8.73 -19.44 3.20
N ASP A 333 9.01 -18.14 3.37
CA ASP A 333 9.01 -17.15 2.31
C ASP A 333 10.35 -16.41 2.23
N LYS A 334 11.19 -16.86 1.29
CA LYS A 334 12.52 -16.28 1.04
C LYS A 334 12.46 -14.84 0.52
N THR A 335 11.28 -14.39 0.11
CA THR A 335 11.04 -13.04 -0.43
C THR A 335 10.51 -12.07 0.61
N ASP A 336 10.28 -12.50 1.86
CA ASP A 336 9.85 -11.64 2.96
C ASP A 336 11.00 -10.74 3.46
N HIS A 337 11.06 -9.54 2.90
CA HIS A 337 12.05 -8.53 3.29
C HIS A 337 11.80 -7.98 4.71
N GLN A 338 10.56 -8.00 5.21
CA GLN A 338 10.21 -7.51 6.55
C GLN A 338 10.72 -8.48 7.61
N ALA A 339 10.60 -9.79 7.40
CA ALA A 339 11.17 -10.80 8.28
C ALA A 339 12.70 -10.70 8.35
N ARG A 340 13.38 -10.47 7.21
CA ARG A 340 14.83 -10.18 7.19
C ARG A 340 15.19 -8.91 7.95
N ARG A 341 14.42 -7.82 7.78
CA ARG A 341 14.61 -6.59 8.55
C ARG A 341 14.49 -6.86 10.05
N LEU A 342 13.45 -7.57 10.49
CA LEU A 342 13.23 -7.88 11.91
C LEU A 342 14.33 -8.77 12.48
N ARG A 343 14.81 -9.76 11.72
CA ARG A 343 15.95 -10.58 12.14
C ARG A 343 17.20 -9.74 12.34
N ALA A 344 17.52 -8.86 11.39
CA ALA A 344 18.63 -7.92 11.51
C ALA A 344 18.49 -7.04 12.76
N GLN A 345 17.29 -6.49 13.01
CA GLN A 345 17.00 -5.69 14.19
C GLN A 345 17.23 -6.46 15.50
N LEU A 346 16.86 -7.74 15.56
CA LEU A 346 17.13 -8.60 16.71
C LEU A 346 18.63 -8.90 16.87
N HIS A 347 19.38 -9.10 15.79
CA HIS A 347 20.85 -9.21 15.86
C HIS A 347 21.50 -7.92 16.38
N PHE A 348 21.01 -6.74 15.99
CA PHE A 348 21.46 -5.48 16.59
C PHE A 348 21.20 -5.41 18.10
N MET A 349 20.04 -5.89 18.56
CA MET A 349 19.76 -5.96 20.01
C MET A 349 20.69 -6.94 20.74
N LYS A 350 21.23 -7.94 20.04
CA LYS A 350 22.28 -8.85 20.52
C LYS A 350 23.70 -8.27 20.38
N GLN A 351 23.84 -7.03 19.92
CA GLN A 351 25.14 -6.39 19.63
C GLN A 351 25.94 -7.10 18.52
N ASP A 352 25.27 -7.90 17.68
CA ASP A 352 25.86 -8.64 16.57
C ASP A 352 25.73 -7.84 15.26
N VAL A 353 26.46 -6.73 15.19
CA VAL A 353 26.44 -5.81 14.03
C VAL A 353 26.91 -6.50 12.75
N ALA A 354 27.88 -7.42 12.88
CA ALA A 354 28.47 -8.15 11.77
C ALA A 354 27.44 -9.00 11.01
N SER A 355 26.54 -9.67 11.73
CA SER A 355 25.43 -10.40 11.12
C SER A 355 24.27 -9.49 10.72
N ALA A 356 23.95 -8.50 11.55
CA ALA A 356 22.75 -7.68 11.38
C ALA A 356 22.77 -6.80 10.11
N LEU A 357 23.88 -6.10 9.86
CA LEU A 357 23.90 -5.05 8.87
C LEU A 357 23.85 -5.57 7.41
N PRO A 358 24.56 -6.65 7.04
CA PRO A 358 24.37 -7.29 5.74
C PRO A 358 22.92 -7.74 5.50
N GLU A 359 22.25 -8.26 6.54
CA GLU A 359 20.85 -8.67 6.43
C GLU A 359 19.91 -7.49 6.19
N LEU A 360 20.11 -6.37 6.89
CA LEU A 360 19.29 -5.18 6.73
C LEU A 360 19.48 -4.54 5.35
N ARG A 361 20.71 -4.51 4.84
CA ARG A 361 21.01 -4.07 3.46
C ARG A 361 20.34 -4.99 2.44
N GLN A 362 20.38 -6.30 2.66
CA GLN A 362 19.70 -7.25 1.77
C GLN A 362 18.18 -7.07 1.80
N ALA A 363 17.58 -6.82 2.97
CA ALA A 363 16.16 -6.49 3.08
C ALA A 363 15.81 -5.24 2.25
N HIS A 364 16.65 -4.20 2.30
CA HIS A 364 16.48 -3.02 1.46
C HIS A 364 16.61 -3.33 -0.03
N ASN A 365 17.62 -4.12 -0.43
CA ASN A 365 17.81 -4.48 -1.84
C ASN A 365 16.65 -5.31 -2.41
N MET A 366 16.01 -6.15 -1.58
CA MET A 366 14.83 -6.92 -1.98
C MET A 366 13.63 -6.03 -2.27
N ASN A 367 13.38 -5.03 -1.42
CA ASN A 367 12.34 -4.04 -1.63
C ASN A 367 12.86 -2.62 -1.35
N PRO A 368 13.43 -1.96 -2.36
CA PRO A 368 13.92 -0.59 -2.21
C PRO A 368 12.78 0.40 -1.91
N ASN A 369 11.53 0.06 -2.26
CA ASN A 369 10.38 0.94 -2.09
C ASN A 369 9.85 0.96 -0.65
N CYS A 370 10.35 0.09 0.23
CA CYS A 370 9.94 0.09 1.64
C CYS A 370 10.62 1.21 2.43
N ALA A 371 9.92 2.34 2.58
CA ALA A 371 10.41 3.55 3.25
C ALA A 371 10.89 3.27 4.70
N ILE A 372 10.10 2.53 5.48
CA ILE A 372 10.46 2.20 6.86
C ILE A 372 11.75 1.35 6.95
N THR A 373 11.96 0.42 6.01
CA THR A 373 13.20 -0.38 5.97
C THR A 373 14.41 0.51 5.69
N LEU A 374 14.28 1.48 4.80
CA LEU A 374 15.33 2.44 4.50
C LEU A 374 15.64 3.35 5.71
N CYS A 375 14.62 3.81 6.43
CA CYS A 375 14.80 4.58 7.67
C CYS A 375 15.54 3.78 8.74
N TRP A 376 15.16 2.52 8.95
CA TRP A 376 15.86 1.64 9.88
C TRP A 376 17.29 1.36 9.45
N LEU A 377 17.55 1.16 8.15
CA LEU A 377 18.91 1.03 7.63
C LEU A 377 19.74 2.28 7.94
N GLY A 378 19.20 3.46 7.67
CA GLY A 378 19.88 4.72 7.97
C GLY A 378 20.21 4.88 9.45
N PHE A 379 19.24 4.58 10.32
CA PHE A 379 19.44 4.56 11.76
C PHE A 379 20.57 3.60 12.19
N TYR A 380 20.54 2.34 11.77
CA TYR A 380 21.53 1.35 12.20
C TYR A 380 22.91 1.58 11.60
N GLU A 381 23.03 2.14 10.39
CA GLU A 381 24.30 2.61 9.85
C GLU A 381 24.87 3.73 10.71
N ALA A 382 24.04 4.72 11.06
CA ALA A 382 24.47 5.89 11.82
C ALA A 382 24.94 5.54 13.23
N VAL A 383 24.12 4.83 14.00
CA VAL A 383 24.45 4.50 15.40
C VAL A 383 25.63 3.53 15.52
N ASN A 384 26.02 2.86 14.44
CA ASN A 384 27.21 1.99 14.42
C ASN A 384 28.42 2.65 13.72
N GLY A 385 28.44 3.98 13.63
CA GLY A 385 29.62 4.77 13.26
C GLY A 385 29.65 5.30 11.83
N ARG A 386 28.60 5.10 11.03
CA ARG A 386 28.48 5.64 9.66
C ARG A 386 27.34 6.63 9.55
N ALA A 387 27.39 7.68 10.37
CA ALA A 387 26.36 8.71 10.40
C ALA A 387 26.28 9.51 9.10
N ASP A 388 27.41 9.68 8.41
CA ASP A 388 27.55 10.27 7.07
C ASP A 388 26.70 9.54 6.01
N ILE A 389 26.59 8.22 6.12
CA ILE A 389 25.73 7.39 5.25
C ILE A 389 24.31 7.30 5.84
N GLY A 390 24.22 7.10 7.14
CA GLY A 390 22.97 6.74 7.81
C GLY A 390 21.93 7.85 7.82
N VAL A 391 22.33 9.10 8.06
CA VAL A 391 21.42 10.25 8.06
C VAL A 391 20.76 10.45 6.69
N PRO A 392 21.50 10.55 5.56
CA PRO A 392 20.90 10.68 4.23
C PRO A 392 19.92 9.55 3.88
N LEU A 393 20.20 8.32 4.30
CA LEU A 393 19.28 7.18 4.09
C LEU A 393 17.97 7.37 4.88
N ALA A 394 18.06 7.76 6.15
CA ALA A 394 16.87 7.97 6.98
C ALA A 394 16.00 9.12 6.46
N GLU A 395 16.60 10.22 6.03
CA GLU A 395 15.87 11.30 5.37
C GLU A 395 15.26 10.86 4.04
N ALA A 396 15.98 10.07 3.24
CA ALA A 396 15.47 9.55 1.98
C ALA A 396 14.24 8.66 2.19
N GLY A 397 14.22 7.84 3.25
CA GLY A 397 13.04 7.06 3.61
C GLY A 397 11.82 7.94 3.92
N LEU A 398 11.99 8.97 4.75
CA LEU A 398 10.92 9.93 5.07
C LEU A 398 10.44 10.72 3.85
N ARG A 399 11.33 11.08 2.92
CA ARG A 399 10.96 11.76 1.67
C ARG A 399 10.14 10.87 0.72
N ARG A 400 10.36 9.54 0.74
CA ARG A 400 9.65 8.60 -0.13
C ARG A 400 8.19 8.36 0.27
N SER A 401 7.91 8.41 1.57
CA SER A 401 6.56 8.24 2.12
C SER A 401 6.29 9.33 3.17
N PRO A 402 6.03 10.57 2.73
CA PRO A 402 5.89 11.70 3.65
C PRO A 402 4.66 11.60 4.55
N ARG A 403 3.64 10.83 4.14
CA ARG A 403 2.39 10.60 4.89
C ARG A 403 2.22 9.13 5.30
N ASP A 404 3.34 8.46 5.53
CA ASP A 404 3.35 7.05 5.94
C ASP A 404 2.63 6.84 7.28
N PRO A 405 1.82 5.78 7.45
CA PRO A 405 1.25 5.43 8.75
C PRO A 405 2.30 5.19 9.85
N ALA A 406 3.52 4.78 9.50
CA ALA A 406 4.64 4.57 10.43
C ALA A 406 5.58 5.79 10.54
N ARG A 407 5.13 6.98 10.10
CA ARG A 407 5.96 8.20 10.05
C ARG A 407 6.63 8.54 11.38
N GLY A 408 5.94 8.43 12.51
CA GLY A 408 6.55 8.75 13.81
C GLY A 408 7.71 7.79 14.19
N SER A 409 7.63 6.51 13.81
CA SER A 409 8.73 5.54 13.97
C SER A 409 9.92 5.92 13.08
N MET A 410 9.65 6.33 11.84
CA MET A 410 10.68 6.81 10.91
C MET A 410 11.35 8.11 11.36
N LEU A 411 10.58 9.05 11.92
CA LEU A 411 11.12 10.27 12.54
C LEU A 411 12.02 9.94 13.75
N SER A 412 11.63 8.96 14.56
CA SER A 412 12.46 8.48 15.67
C SER A 412 13.78 7.87 15.17
N ALA A 413 13.73 7.08 14.10
CA ALA A 413 14.91 6.50 13.47
C ALA A 413 15.86 7.59 12.93
N LEU A 414 15.33 8.60 12.24
CA LEU A 414 16.11 9.77 11.80
C LEU A 414 16.72 10.51 12.98
N GLY A 415 15.96 10.75 14.04
CA GLY A 415 16.43 11.46 15.22
C GLY A 415 17.62 10.75 15.88
N PHE A 416 17.56 9.43 16.06
CA PHE A 416 18.72 8.69 16.57
C PHE A 416 19.91 8.72 15.60
N ALA A 417 19.68 8.72 14.29
CA ALA A 417 20.75 8.88 13.30
C ALA A 417 21.42 10.26 13.45
N GLN A 418 20.63 11.33 13.63
CA GLN A 418 21.14 12.68 13.88
C GLN A 418 21.89 12.76 15.22
N PHE A 419 21.44 12.04 16.25
CA PHE A 419 22.16 11.96 17.52
C PHE A 419 23.53 11.30 17.37
N ALA A 420 23.61 10.26 16.55
CA ALA A 420 24.89 9.64 16.20
C ALA A 420 25.81 10.61 15.45
N ALA A 421 25.25 11.47 14.59
CA ALA A 421 25.94 12.55 13.91
C ALA A 421 26.28 13.76 14.81
N ARG A 422 25.90 13.74 16.11
CA ARG A 422 26.03 14.87 17.06
C ARG A 422 25.23 16.12 16.66
N ASN A 423 24.24 15.98 15.79
CA ASN A 423 23.33 17.06 15.40
C ASN A 423 22.16 17.15 16.38
N TYR A 424 22.41 17.60 17.61
CA TYR A 424 21.41 17.58 18.69
C TYR A 424 20.18 18.44 18.42
N ASP A 425 20.31 19.50 17.61
CA ASP A 425 19.18 20.31 17.16
C ASP A 425 18.23 19.51 16.26
N ALA A 426 18.76 18.87 15.22
CA ALA A 426 18.00 17.99 14.35
C ALA A 426 17.44 16.76 15.12
N THR A 427 18.15 16.25 16.13
CA THR A 427 17.64 15.22 17.04
C THR A 427 16.40 15.69 17.79
N ALA A 428 16.43 16.90 18.36
CA ALA A 428 15.30 17.46 19.09
C ALA A 428 14.10 17.73 18.17
N GLU A 429 14.32 18.28 16.98
CA GLU A 429 13.27 18.51 15.97
C GLU A 429 12.60 17.20 15.56
N ALA A 430 13.39 16.15 15.29
CA ALA A 430 12.85 14.84 14.95
C ALA A 430 12.06 14.22 16.11
N ALA A 431 12.49 14.41 17.36
CA ALA A 431 11.76 13.94 18.55
C ALA A 431 10.42 14.68 18.72
N GLU A 432 10.42 16.01 18.57
CA GLU A 432 9.20 16.83 18.64
C GLU A 432 8.21 16.48 17.52
N ALA A 433 8.70 16.30 16.28
CA ALA A 433 7.88 15.86 15.17
C ALA A 433 7.30 14.45 15.39
N ALA A 434 8.09 13.51 15.94
CA ALA A 434 7.60 12.17 16.25
C ALA A 434 6.56 12.17 17.38
N LEU A 435 6.68 13.06 18.36
CA LEU A 435 5.66 13.26 19.40
C LEU A 435 4.37 13.88 18.84
N ALA A 436 4.45 14.73 17.82
CA ALA A 436 3.26 15.28 17.17
C ALA A 436 2.43 14.18 16.47
N GLU A 437 3.09 13.13 15.96
CA GLU A 437 2.41 11.94 15.41
C GLU A 437 1.82 11.05 16.52
N SER A 438 2.47 10.96 17.69
CA SER A 438 2.05 10.14 18.83
C SER A 438 2.50 10.73 20.16
N ALA A 439 1.62 11.55 20.76
CA ALA A 439 1.94 12.41 21.92
C ALA A 439 2.38 11.66 23.20
N GLN A 440 2.15 10.35 23.28
CA GLN A 440 2.51 9.50 24.43
C GLN A 440 3.47 8.37 24.07
N SER A 441 4.18 8.46 22.95
CA SER A 441 5.18 7.46 22.60
C SER A 441 6.44 7.58 23.47
N ALA A 442 6.90 6.46 24.02
CA ALA A 442 8.07 6.43 24.89
C ALA A 442 9.39 6.70 24.14
N THR A 443 9.50 6.25 22.89
CA THR A 443 10.75 6.35 22.10
C THR A 443 11.14 7.79 21.77
N PRO A 444 10.25 8.64 21.23
CA PRO A 444 10.52 10.06 21.04
C PRO A 444 10.87 10.80 22.35
N LEU A 445 10.29 10.40 23.49
CA LEU A 445 10.64 11.00 24.77
C LEU A 445 12.07 10.62 25.22
N ILE A 446 12.52 9.37 25.01
CA ILE A 446 13.94 8.99 25.22
C ILE A 446 14.83 9.85 24.33
N LEU A 447 14.48 9.99 23.05
CA LEU A 447 15.23 10.75 22.07
C LEU A 447 15.33 12.23 22.44
N GLY A 448 14.21 12.87 22.78
CA GLY A 448 14.17 14.25 23.23
C GLY A 448 14.98 14.46 24.51
N THR A 449 14.92 13.51 25.45
CA THR A 449 15.71 13.56 26.70
C THR A 449 17.21 13.68 26.40
N ILE A 450 17.77 12.80 25.56
CA ILE A 450 19.19 12.85 25.23
C ILE A 450 19.53 14.06 24.35
N ALA A 451 18.63 14.47 23.44
CA ALA A 451 18.83 15.65 22.60
C ALA A 451 18.96 16.93 23.41
N TYR A 452 18.06 17.16 24.38
CA TYR A 452 18.07 18.37 25.18
C TYR A 452 19.31 18.49 26.07
N VAL A 453 19.87 17.38 26.57
CA VAL A 453 21.17 17.43 27.26
C VAL A 453 22.30 17.76 26.29
N GLY A 454 22.26 17.21 25.06
CA GLY A 454 23.19 17.57 23.98
C GLY A 454 23.15 19.06 23.62
N GLN A 455 21.97 19.68 23.65
CA GLN A 455 21.78 21.13 23.45
C GLN A 455 22.16 21.98 24.68
N GLY A 456 22.42 21.37 25.83
CA GLY A 456 22.60 22.08 27.09
C GLY A 456 21.34 22.58 27.78
N ARG A 457 20.16 22.14 27.33
CA ARG A 457 18.84 22.45 27.91
C ARG A 457 18.45 21.40 28.95
N VAL A 458 19.24 21.30 30.03
CA VAL A 458 19.11 20.23 31.03
C VAL A 458 17.75 20.23 31.72
N GLU A 459 17.16 21.40 32.00
CA GLU A 459 15.85 21.49 32.65
C GLU A 459 14.74 20.85 31.81
N LYS A 460 14.74 21.14 30.49
CA LYS A 460 13.81 20.53 29.52
C LYS A 460 14.07 19.03 29.38
N ALA A 461 15.33 18.61 29.41
CA ALA A 461 15.69 17.20 29.43
C ALA A 461 15.12 16.48 30.66
N THR A 462 15.26 17.05 31.85
CA THR A 462 14.73 16.46 33.09
C THR A 462 13.20 16.41 33.09
N GLU A 463 12.52 17.44 32.57
CA GLU A 463 11.07 17.38 32.41
C GLU A 463 10.64 16.24 31.46
N THR A 464 11.33 16.11 30.33
CA THR A 464 11.06 15.05 29.35
C THR A 464 11.37 13.66 29.92
N PHE A 465 12.45 13.53 30.70
CA PHE A 465 12.81 12.32 31.42
C PHE A 465 11.70 11.88 32.39
N ARG A 466 11.13 12.83 33.16
CA ARG A 466 10.01 12.52 34.07
C ARG A 466 8.80 11.97 33.31
N LYS A 467 8.48 12.52 32.13
CA LYS A 467 7.39 12.05 31.26
C LYS A 467 7.64 10.62 30.76
N VAL A 468 8.83 10.31 30.26
CA VAL A 468 9.11 8.92 29.81
C VAL A 468 9.13 7.94 30.97
N ARG A 469 9.60 8.36 32.16
CA ARG A 469 9.58 7.51 33.35
C ARG A 469 8.16 7.17 33.80
N SER A 470 7.19 8.07 33.65
CA SER A 470 5.79 7.76 33.95
C SER A 470 5.14 6.88 32.89
N VAL A 471 5.47 7.04 31.61
CA VAL A 471 4.87 6.29 30.50
C VAL A 471 5.47 4.89 30.36
N ALA A 472 6.79 4.76 30.49
CA ALA A 472 7.53 3.54 30.17
C ALA A 472 8.67 3.27 31.17
N PRO A 473 8.35 2.97 32.44
CA PRO A 473 9.36 2.80 33.49
C PRO A 473 10.37 1.69 33.18
N LYS A 474 9.95 0.54 32.64
CA LYS A 474 10.88 -0.56 32.30
C LYS A 474 11.83 -0.20 31.15
N LEU A 475 11.40 0.65 30.22
CA LEU A 475 12.29 1.16 29.17
C LEU A 475 13.35 2.09 29.78
N VAL A 476 12.97 2.95 30.72
CA VAL A 476 13.91 3.82 31.45
C VAL A 476 14.94 2.99 32.23
N GLU A 477 14.50 1.95 32.94
CA GLU A 477 15.40 1.01 33.64
C GLU A 477 16.35 0.31 32.67
N ALA A 478 15.84 -0.14 31.51
CA ALA A 478 16.69 -0.72 30.48
C ALA A 478 17.77 0.27 30.01
N ARG A 479 17.44 1.55 29.78
CA ARG A 479 18.44 2.57 29.39
C ARG A 479 19.46 2.86 30.49
N LEU A 480 19.02 2.97 31.74
CA LEU A 480 19.91 3.21 32.89
C LEU A 480 20.81 2.01 33.23
N SER A 481 20.48 0.81 32.75
CA SER A 481 21.38 -0.36 32.81
C SER A 481 22.40 -0.41 31.65
N GLY A 482 22.47 0.63 30.82
CA GLY A 482 23.38 0.71 29.68
C GLY A 482 22.87 0.03 28.42
N ARG A 483 21.60 -0.41 28.37
CA ARG A 483 21.03 -1.08 27.19
C ARG A 483 20.63 -0.06 26.12
N TRP A 484 21.52 0.13 25.16
CA TRP A 484 21.31 1.03 24.03
C TRP A 484 21.40 0.32 22.68
N LEU A 485 20.92 0.98 21.63
CA LEU A 485 20.70 0.40 20.29
C LEU A 485 21.97 0.41 19.41
N SER A 486 23.15 0.36 20.01
CA SER A 486 24.42 0.57 19.32
C SER A 486 25.52 -0.25 19.98
N ALA A 487 26.51 -0.69 19.19
CA ALA A 487 27.77 -1.22 19.68
C ALA A 487 28.92 -0.20 19.63
N ASN A 488 28.66 1.01 19.12
CA ASN A 488 29.65 2.06 18.99
C ASN A 488 29.94 2.70 20.38
N PRO A 489 31.19 2.63 20.89
CA PRO A 489 31.51 3.11 22.23
C PRO A 489 31.25 4.62 22.43
N ASP A 490 31.49 5.42 21.40
CA ASP A 490 31.31 6.87 21.44
C ASP A 490 29.82 7.24 21.49
N TYR A 491 28.98 6.57 20.68
CA TYR A 491 27.52 6.71 20.78
C TYR A 491 27.00 6.32 22.16
N LEU A 492 27.44 5.16 22.67
CA LEU A 492 27.02 4.60 23.95
C LEU A 492 27.38 5.53 25.12
N ALA A 493 28.61 6.05 25.14
CA ALA A 493 29.08 6.97 26.17
C ALA A 493 28.20 8.23 26.24
N ARG A 494 27.87 8.82 25.09
CA ARG A 494 26.98 9.99 25.03
C ARG A 494 25.56 9.66 25.46
N ALA A 495 24.96 8.62 24.90
CA ALA A 495 23.58 8.27 25.17
C ALA A 495 23.36 7.95 26.66
N ASP A 496 24.23 7.12 27.26
CA ASP A 496 24.16 6.78 28.69
C ASP A 496 24.39 8.02 29.58
N THR A 497 25.45 8.79 29.32
CA THR A 497 25.76 9.99 30.11
C THR A 497 24.63 11.01 30.05
N PHE A 498 24.15 11.35 28.85
CA PHE A 498 23.12 12.35 28.67
C PHE A 498 21.81 11.93 29.35
N PHE A 499 21.47 10.64 29.28
CA PHE A 499 20.30 10.11 29.94
C PHE A 499 20.43 10.14 31.48
N ARG A 500 21.62 9.83 32.03
CA ARG A 500 21.91 9.95 33.47
C ARG A 500 21.89 11.39 33.97
N VAL A 501 22.40 12.34 33.18
CA VAL A 501 22.31 13.77 33.49
C VAL A 501 20.85 14.21 33.59
N ALA A 502 20.02 13.86 32.60
CA ALA A 502 18.59 14.20 32.64
C ALA A 502 17.86 13.56 33.84
N ALA A 503 18.31 12.37 34.27
CA ALA A 503 17.81 11.67 35.45
C ALA A 503 18.30 12.25 36.80
N GLY A 504 19.26 13.17 36.79
CA GLY A 504 19.91 13.69 38.00
C GLY A 504 20.90 12.71 38.65
N LEU A 505 21.33 11.69 37.90
CA LEU A 505 22.28 10.66 38.36
C LEU A 505 23.74 10.98 37.99
N ALA A 506 23.96 12.05 37.22
CA ALA A 506 25.28 12.55 36.85
C ALA A 506 25.28 14.09 36.78
N PRO A 507 26.39 14.75 37.13
CA PRO A 507 26.52 16.20 36.99
C PRO A 507 26.51 16.64 35.52
N SER A 508 25.92 17.81 35.23
CA SER A 508 25.75 18.32 33.87
C SER A 508 27.06 18.62 33.14
N GLU A 509 28.11 18.88 33.91
CA GLU A 509 29.47 19.16 33.44
C GLU A 509 30.04 17.98 32.65
N VAL A 510 29.69 16.75 33.02
CA VAL A 510 30.13 15.51 32.33
C VAL A 510 29.55 15.40 30.92
N ALA A 511 28.36 15.97 30.68
CA ALA A 511 27.81 16.03 29.33
C ALA A 511 28.56 17.03 28.45
N THR A 512 29.16 18.08 29.02
CA THR A 512 29.81 19.15 28.24
C THR A 512 31.05 18.66 27.49
N THR A 513 31.77 17.68 28.04
CA THR A 513 32.94 17.06 27.38
C THR A 513 32.55 16.07 26.27
N LEU A 514 31.27 15.71 26.20
CA LEU A 514 30.73 14.68 25.31
C LEU A 514 29.78 15.23 24.24
N ARG A 515 29.38 16.51 24.33
CA ARG A 515 28.77 17.27 23.23
C ARG A 515 29.82 17.38 22.11
#